data_AF-A0A523LW04-F1
#
_entry.id   AF-A0A523LW04-F1
#
_cell.length_a   1.000
_cell.length_b   1.000
_cell.length_c   1.000
_cell.angle_alpha   90.00
_cell.angle_beta   90.00
_cell.angle_gamma   90.00
#
_symmetry.space_group_name_H-M   'P 1'
#
loop_
_entity.id
_entity.type
_entity.pdbx_description
1 polymer ?
#
loop_
_entity_poly.entity_id
_entity_poly.type
_entity_poly.pdbx_seq_one_letter_code
_entity_poly.pdbx_strand_id
1 'polypeptide(L)' 'MKHGLILTASSIQGQMDAAAKADAAGFESVWTTEFFNAHGFVRLAAAAGATQRVQLGTGIA' A
#
# COMPACT_ATOMS: atom_id res chain seq x y z
N MET A 1 4.53 -8.38 -18.04
CA MET A 1 3.63 -7.26 -17.66
C MET A 1 3.90 -6.93 -16.21
N LYS A 2 3.84 -5.65 -15.84
CA LYS A 2 4.08 -5.17 -14.48
C LYS A 2 2.75 -4.88 -13.80
N HIS A 3 2.57 -5.35 -12.56
CA HIS A 3 1.31 -5.23 -11.83
C HIS A 3 1.46 -4.31 -10.62
N GLY A 4 0.49 -3.42 -10.44
CA GLY A 4 0.35 -2.58 -9.25
C GLY A 4 -0.90 -2.96 -8.46
N LEU A 5 -0.88 -2.70 -7.15
CA LEU A 5 -2.03 -2.91 -6.25
C LEU A 5 -2.43 -1.61 -5.56
N ILE A 6 -3.72 -1.27 -5.59
CA ILE A 6 -4.28 -0.18 -4.79
C ILE A 6 -4.77 -0.76 -3.46
N LEU A 7 -4.33 -0.16 -2.34
CA LEU A 7 -4.68 -0.60 -1.00
C LEU A 7 -5.94 0.12 -0.51
N THR A 8 -7.07 -0.61 -0.47
CA THR A 8 -8.39 -0.08 -0.08
C THR A 8 -8.90 -0.60 1.26
N ALA A 9 -8.10 -1.39 1.99
CA ALA A 9 -8.49 -1.91 3.29
C ALA A 9 -8.76 -0.76 4.28
N SER A 10 -9.84 -0.89 5.05
CA SER A 10 -10.33 0.16 5.96
C SER A 10 -9.36 0.40 7.13
N SER A 11 -8.76 -0.66 7.67
CA SER A 11 -7.78 -0.60 8.75
C SER A 11 -6.34 -0.48 8.25
N ILE A 12 -5.46 0.11 9.07
CA ILE A 12 -4.02 0.17 8.79
C ILE A 12 -3.43 -1.24 8.75
N GLN A 13 -3.81 -2.12 9.68
CA GLN A 13 -3.34 -3.50 9.68
C GLN A 13 -3.71 -4.24 8.39
N GLY A 14 -4.94 -4.07 7.89
CA GLY A 14 -5.35 -4.67 6.63
C GLY A 14 -4.56 -4.14 5.43
N GLN A 15 -4.15 -2.87 5.46
CA GLN A 15 -3.26 -2.30 4.44
C GLN A 15 -1.86 -2.93 4.50
N MET A 16 -1.30 -3.08 5.71
CA MET A 16 0.00 -3.73 5.92
C MET A 16 -0.01 -5.18 5.43
N ASP A 17 -1.04 -5.95 5.79
CA ASP A 17 -1.16 -7.36 5.38
C ASP A 17 -1.29 -7.50 3.87
N ALA A 18 -2.04 -6.61 3.21
CA ALA A 18 -2.18 -6.60 1.76
C ALA A 18 -0.87 -6.18 1.07
N ALA A 19 -0.18 -5.16 1.59
CA ALA A 19 1.11 -4.70 1.07
C ALA A 19 2.18 -5.82 1.17
N ALA A 20 2.27 -6.49 2.32
CA ALA A 20 3.19 -7.61 2.51
C ALA A 20 2.92 -8.77 1.54
N LYS A 21 1.65 -9.09 1.30
CA LYS A 21 1.25 -10.12 0.32
C LYS A 21 1.61 -9.71 -1.11
N ALA A 22 1.40 -8.46 -1.48
CA ALA A 22 1.75 -7.94 -2.80
C ALA A 22 3.28 -7.98 -3.02
N ASP A 23 4.04 -7.56 -2.02
CA ASP A 23 5.50 -7.62 -2.03
C ASP A 23 5.98 -9.08 -2.19
N ALA A 24 5.42 -10.01 -1.40
CA ALA A 24 5.71 -11.44 -1.49
C ALA A 24 5.35 -12.07 -2.85
N ALA A 25 4.26 -11.61 -3.47
CA ALA A 25 3.78 -12.09 -4.77
C ALA A 25 4.52 -11.46 -5.97
N GLY A 26 5.47 -10.54 -5.75
CA GLY A 26 6.26 -9.94 -6.81
C GLY A 26 5.52 -8.85 -7.60
N PHE A 27 4.57 -8.15 -6.96
CA PHE A 27 4.02 -6.92 -7.53
C PHE A 27 5.12 -5.86 -7.66
N GLU A 28 5.00 -4.99 -8.66
CA GLU A 28 5.97 -3.91 -8.86
C GLU A 28 5.71 -2.74 -7.92
N SER A 29 4.43 -2.42 -7.69
CA SER A 29 4.05 -1.26 -6.87
C SER A 29 2.81 -1.50 -6.02
N VAL A 30 2.74 -0.81 -4.88
CA VAL A 30 1.53 -0.65 -4.07
C VAL A 30 1.24 0.83 -3.83
N TRP A 31 -0.04 1.17 -3.84
CA TRP A 31 -0.52 2.55 -3.80
C TRP A 31 -1.55 2.72 -2.68
N THR A 32 -1.31 3.65 -1.76
CA THR A 32 -2.31 4.02 -0.75
C THR A 32 -3.26 5.07 -1.31
N THR A 33 -4.55 4.97 -1.01
CA THR A 33 -5.55 6.00 -1.34
C THR A 33 -5.57 7.11 -0.29
N GLU A 34 -5.70 8.36 -0.73
CA GLU A 34 -5.90 9.52 0.14
C GLU A 34 -7.39 9.83 0.28
N PHE A 35 -7.92 9.84 1.51
CA PHE A 35 -9.29 10.29 1.79
C PHE A 35 -9.27 11.34 2.89
N PHE A 36 -10.28 12.21 2.93
CA PHE A 36 -10.38 13.29 3.93
C PHE A 36 -10.34 12.79 5.39
N ASN A 37 -10.78 11.54 5.62
CA ASN A 37 -10.80 10.88 6.92
C ASN A 37 -9.67 9.84 7.10
N ALA A 38 -8.71 9.80 6.18
CA ALA A 38 -7.63 8.83 6.18
C ALA A 38 -6.31 9.49 5.77
N HIS A 39 -5.40 9.63 6.72
CA HIS A 39 -4.07 10.19 6.46
C HIS A 39 -3.25 9.28 5.54
N GLY A 40 -3.14 9.63 4.27
CA GLY A 40 -2.45 8.84 3.24
C GLY A 40 -1.00 8.52 3.60
N PHE A 41 -0.23 9.51 4.05
CA PHE A 41 1.17 9.31 4.43
C PHE A 41 1.37 8.37 5.64
N VAL A 42 0.46 8.37 6.62
CA VAL A 42 0.54 7.45 7.76
C VAL A 42 0.32 6.01 7.29
N ARG A 43 -0.64 5.81 6.39
CA ARG A 43 -0.90 4.50 5.78
C ARG A 43 0.26 4.06 4.88
N LEU A 44 0.86 4.99 4.13
CA LEU A 44 2.02 4.73 3.29
C LEU A 44 3.22 4.31 4.13
N ALA A 45 3.48 4.99 5.25
CA ALA A 45 4.54 4.64 6.19
C ALA A 45 4.31 3.24 6.80
N ALA A 46 3.05 2.90 7.14
CA ALA A 46 2.72 1.57 7.63
C ALA A 46 2.97 0.48 6.57
N ALA A 47 2.57 0.72 5.31
CA ALA A 47 2.86 -0.19 4.20
C ALA A 47 4.37 -0.33 3.95
N ALA A 48 5.13 0.76 4.07
CA ALA A 48 6.58 0.74 3.96
C ALA A 48 7.23 -0.15 5.04
N GLY A 49 6.73 -0.11 6.27
CA GLY A 49 7.21 -0.98 7.36
C GLY A 49 6.90 -2.47 7.17
N ALA A 50 5.97 -2.82 6.28
CA ALA A 50 5.53 -4.20 6.03
C ALA A 50 6.11 -4.81 4.73
N THR A 51 6.96 -4.08 4.01
CA THR A 51 7.46 -4.48 2.68
C THR A 51 8.96 -4.27 2.56
N GLN A 52 9.60 -4.92 1.58
CA GLN A 52 11.06 -4.85 1.37
C GLN A 52 11.48 -4.56 -0.08
N ARG A 53 10.62 -4.79 -1.08
CA ARG A 53 11.00 -4.69 -2.50
C ARG A 53 10.06 -3.85 -3.34
N VAL A 54 8.76 -3.94 -3.07
CA VAL A 54 7.72 -3.26 -3.84
C VAL A 54 7.88 -1.74 -3.78
N GLN A 55 7.63 -1.05 -4.90
CA GLN A 55 7.60 0.41 -4.93
C GLN A 55 6.35 0.92 -4.20
N LEU A 56 6.49 2.02 -3.49
CA LEU A 56 5.45 2.60 -2.65
C LEU A 56 5.10 3.98 -3.19
N GLY A 57 3.81 4.30 -3.24
CA GLY A 57 3.34 5.64 -3.61
C GLY A 57 1.97 5.97 -3.02
N THR A 58 1.61 7.24 -3.04
CA THR A 58 0.22 7.65 -2.84
C THR A 58 -0.48 7.76 -4.19
N GLY A 59 -1.68 7.20 -4.28
CA GLY A 59 -2.57 7.37 -5.42
C GLY A 59 -3.57 8.46 -5.09
N ILE A 60 -3.55 9.56 -5.85
CA ILE A 60 -4.58 10.59 -5.79
C ILE A 60 -5.88 9.96 -6.30
N ALA A 61 -6.91 9.94 -5.47
CA ALA A 61 -8.29 9.60 -5.83
C ALA A 61 -9.17 10.83 -5.66
#